data_AF-A0A0C2YVN4-F1
#
_entry.id   AF-A0A0C2YVN4-F1
#
_cell.length_a   1.000
_cell.length_b   1.000
_cell.length_c   1.000
_cell.angle_alpha   90.00
_cell.angle_beta   90.00
_cell.angle_gamma   90.00
#
_symmetry.space_group_name_H-M   'P 1'
#
loop_
_entity.id
_entity.type
_entity.pdbx_description
1 polymer ?
#
loop_
_entity_poly.entity_id
_entity_poly.type
_entity_poly.pdbx_seq_one_letter_code
_entity_poly.pdbx_strand_id
1 'polypeptide(L)'
;MKSRVFKGIKAYVRMEERYEGLNILFETNNDLKEDIYNVIDAVKKETGLTPFIFEKISTDRKDIQAIYIEFHDDVHRTGGDFFEMILKRLNVDHCEDNICEPY
;
A
#
# COMPACT_ATOMS: atom_id res chain seq x y z
N MET A 1 4.14 29.96 0.28
CA MET A 1 4.71 28.68 0.78
C MET A 1 4.95 27.78 -0.43
N LYS A 2 6.16 27.25 -0.63
CA LYS A 2 6.36 26.20 -1.64
C LYS A 2 5.72 24.92 -1.09
N SER A 3 4.68 24.42 -1.76
CA SER A 3 4.21 23.06 -1.50
C SER A 3 5.38 22.11 -1.75
N ARG A 4 5.74 21.29 -0.76
CA ARG A 4 6.79 20.29 -0.91
C ARG A 4 6.22 19.16 -1.75
N VAL A 5 6.77 18.97 -2.94
CA VAL A 5 6.49 17.81 -3.80
C VAL A 5 6.91 16.55 -3.05
N PHE A 6 5.99 15.60 -2.91
CA PHE A 6 6.28 14.29 -2.34
C PHE A 6 7.16 13.48 -3.28
N LYS A 7 8.10 12.71 -2.71
CA LYS A 7 8.97 11.80 -3.45
C LYS A 7 9.12 10.47 -2.71
N GLY A 8 9.15 9.39 -3.46
CA GLY A 8 9.36 8.04 -2.95
C GLY A 8 8.06 7.32 -2.56
N ILE A 9 8.17 6.42 -1.58
CA ILE A 9 7.09 5.55 -1.08
C ILE A 9 6.97 5.72 0.44
N LYS A 10 5.74 5.74 0.94
CA LYS A 10 5.39 5.52 2.35
C LYS A 10 4.38 4.38 2.43
N ALA A 11 4.42 3.63 3.52
CA ALA A 11 3.48 2.56 3.80
C ALA A 11 2.75 2.80 5.12
N TYR A 12 1.47 2.44 5.14
CA TYR A 12 0.63 2.51 6.33
C TYR A 12 -0.10 1.18 6.48
N VAL A 13 0.00 0.57 7.66
CA VAL A 13 -0.70 -0.66 7.96
C VAL A 13 -1.80 -0.40 8.98
N ARG A 14 -2.96 -1.03 8.79
CA ARG A 14 -4.07 -0.99 9.74
C ARG A 14 -4.56 -2.41 9.99
N MET A 15 -4.62 -2.80 11.26
CA MET A 15 -5.02 -4.13 11.69
C MET A 15 -6.13 -3.99 12.73
N GLU A 16 -7.31 -4.51 12.41
CA GLU A 16 -8.49 -4.54 13.28
C GLU A 16 -9.00 -5.98 13.38
N GLU A 17 -10.03 -6.22 14.21
CA GLU A 17 -10.50 -7.58 14.48
C GLU A 17 -10.85 -8.38 13.22
N ARG A 18 -11.37 -7.70 12.18
CA ARG A 18 -11.86 -8.30 10.92
C ARG A 18 -11.32 -7.64 9.65
N TYR A 19 -10.30 -6.80 9.80
CA TYR A 19 -9.78 -5.99 8.72
C TYR A 19 -8.27 -5.88 8.82
N GLU A 20 -7.59 -6.19 7.72
CA GLU A 20 -6.16 -5.99 7.57
C GLU A 20 -5.94 -5.19 6.29
N GLY A 21 -5.28 -4.04 6.39
CA GLY A 21 -5.09 -3.12 5.27
C GLY A 21 -3.67 -2.59 5.19
N LEU A 22 -3.11 -2.60 3.98
CA LEU A 22 -1.86 -1.92 3.63
C LEU A 22 -2.16 -0.82 2.61
N ASN A 23 -1.76 0.41 2.93
CA ASN A 23 -1.83 1.55 2.04
C ASN A 23 -0.42 1.94 1.63
N ILE A 24 -0.14 1.90 0.33
CA ILE A 24 1.13 2.32 -0.26
C ILE A 24 0.89 3.69 -0.87
N LEU A 25 1.47 4.72 -0.26
CA LEU A 25 1.46 6.10 -0.75
C LEU A 25 2.74 6.34 -1.55
N PHE A 26 2.63 6.79 -2.79
CA PHE A 26 3.78 6.95 -3.67
C PHE A 26 3.67 8.22 -4.51
N GLU A 27 4.80 8.70 -5.01
CA GLU A 27 4.81 9.83 -5.94
C GLU A 27 4.06 9.46 -7.23
N THR A 28 3.31 10.41 -7.79
CA THR A 28 2.62 10.20 -9.07
C THR A 28 3.63 9.94 -10.19
N ASN A 29 3.87 8.65 -10.46
CA ASN A 29 4.82 8.15 -11.45
C ASN A 29 4.33 6.79 -11.97
N ASN A 30 4.18 6.66 -13.29
CA ASN A 30 3.66 5.44 -13.91
C ASN A 30 4.60 4.24 -13.74
N ASP A 31 5.91 4.46 -13.78
CA ASP A 31 6.89 3.38 -13.65
C ASP A 31 6.84 2.82 -12.22
N LEU A 32 6.80 3.71 -11.22
CA LEU A 32 6.68 3.32 -9.81
C LEU A 32 5.35 2.60 -9.52
N LYS A 33 4.27 3.06 -10.15
CA LYS A 33 2.96 2.40 -10.08
C LYS A 33 3.04 0.97 -10.63
N GLU A 34 3.63 0.80 -11.81
CA GLU A 34 3.79 -0.51 -12.44
C GLU A 34 4.66 -1.44 -11.59
N ASP A 35 5.77 -0.93 -11.03
CA ASP A 35 6.63 -1.68 -10.10
C ASP A 35 5.86 -2.16 -8.86
N ILE A 36 5.03 -1.31 -8.26
CA ILE A 36 4.19 -1.68 -7.10
C ILE A 36 3.21 -2.80 -7.49
N TYR A 37 2.52 -2.67 -8.63
CA TYR A 37 1.61 -3.72 -9.10
C TYR A 37 2.31 -5.04 -9.41
N ASN A 38 3.48 -4.99 -10.06
CA ASN A 38 4.29 -6.17 -10.35
C ASN A 38 4.69 -6.90 -9.07
N VAL A 39 5.07 -6.16 -8.02
CA VAL A 39 5.36 -6.73 -6.70
C VAL A 39 4.12 -7.38 -6.10
N ILE A 40 2.97 -6.68 -6.07
CA ILE A 40 1.71 -7.21 -5.52
C ILE A 40 1.31 -8.50 -6.25
N ASP A 41 1.34 -8.52 -7.58
CA ASP A 41 0.97 -9.69 -8.36
C ASP A 41 1.94 -10.86 -8.19
N ALA A 42 3.24 -10.59 -8.00
CA ALA A 42 4.21 -11.62 -7.67
C ALA A 42 3.92 -12.25 -6.29
N VAL A 43 3.56 -11.45 -5.28
CA VAL A 43 3.21 -11.96 -3.94
C VAL A 43 1.88 -12.72 -3.97
N LYS A 44 0.87 -12.25 -4.72
CA LYS A 44 -0.38 -12.98 -4.96
C LYS A 44 -0.14 -14.36 -5.55
N LYS A 45 0.73 -14.46 -6.57
CA LYS A 45 1.08 -15.75 -7.20
C LYS A 45 1.79 -16.70 -6.24
N GLU A 46 2.65 -16.18 -5.38
CA GLU A 46 3.42 -16.98 -4.42
C GLU A 46 2.59 -17.48 -3.24
N THR A 47 1.69 -16.63 -2.73
CA THR A 47 0.88 -16.94 -1.53
C THR A 47 -0.46 -17.60 -1.87
N GLY A 48 -0.96 -17.39 -3.08
CA GLY A 48 -2.33 -17.77 -3.48
C GLY A 48 -3.42 -16.86 -2.90
N LEU A 49 -3.05 -15.79 -2.18
CA LEU A 49 -4.00 -14.87 -1.56
C LEU A 49 -4.59 -13.88 -2.57
N THR A 50 -5.86 -13.51 -2.35
CA THR A 50 -6.63 -12.63 -3.24
C THR A 50 -7.16 -11.41 -2.46
N PRO A 51 -6.29 -10.45 -2.08
CA PRO A 51 -6.75 -9.23 -1.42
C PRO A 51 -7.62 -8.39 -2.35
N PHE A 52 -8.45 -7.54 -1.76
CA PHE A 52 -9.10 -6.45 -2.46
C PHE A 52 -8.08 -5.33 -2.72
N ILE A 53 -7.96 -4.88 -3.97
CA ILE A 53 -6.97 -3.87 -4.36
C ILE A 53 -7.67 -2.73 -5.10
N PHE A 54 -7.41 -1.49 -4.69
CA PHE A 54 -7.93 -0.31 -5.37
C PHE A 54 -7.00 0.89 -5.25
N GLU A 55 -7.17 1.85 -6.15
CA GLU A 55 -6.39 3.07 -6.20
C GLU A 55 -7.17 4.26 -5.65
N LYS A 56 -6.43 5.19 -5.05
CA LYS A 56 -6.93 6.53 -4.74
C LYS A 56 -5.95 7.56 -5.25
N ILE A 57 -6.43 8.45 -6.11
CA ILE A 57 -5.69 9.62 -6.56
C ILE A 57 -6.23 10.81 -5.78
N SER A 58 -5.35 11.53 -5.08
CA SER A 58 -5.78 12.72 -4.33
C SER A 58 -6.19 13.83 -5.30
N THR A 59 -7.33 14.48 -5.02
CA THR A 59 -7.78 15.65 -5.78
C THR A 59 -6.97 16.90 -5.44
N ASP A 60 -6.45 16.97 -4.21
CA ASP A 60 -5.77 18.15 -3.67
C ASP A 60 -4.24 18.00 -3.73
N ARG A 61 -3.73 16.77 -3.75
CA ARG A 61 -2.30 16.41 -3.87
C ARG A 61 -2.03 15.55 -5.10
N LYS A 62 -2.01 16.19 -6.28
CA LYS A 62 -1.73 15.53 -7.58
C LYS A 62 -0.35 14.90 -7.68
N ASP A 63 0.57 15.25 -6.80
CA ASP A 63 1.90 14.66 -6.69
C ASP A 63 1.91 13.30 -5.97
N ILE A 64 0.75 12.84 -5.47
CA ILE A 64 0.62 11.62 -4.68
C ILE A 64 -0.47 10.70 -5.26
N GLN A 65 -0.18 9.41 -5.29
CA GLN A 65 -1.15 8.33 -5.47
C GLN A 65 -1.09 7.35 -4.31
N ALA A 66 -2.17 6.60 -4.11
CA ALA A 66 -2.22 5.52 -3.15
C ALA A 66 -2.80 4.25 -3.77
N ILE A 67 -2.19 3.11 -3.44
CA ILE A 67 -2.74 1.77 -3.67
C ILE A 67 -3.10 1.18 -2.31
N TYR A 68 -4.34 0.72 -2.19
CA TYR A 68 -4.90 0.07 -1.01
C TYR A 68 -4.97 -1.43 -1.28
N ILE A 69 -4.55 -2.23 -0.30
CA ILE A 69 -4.56 -3.69 -0.34
C ILE A 69 -5.23 -4.15 0.94
N GLU A 70 -6.39 -4.79 0.83
CA GLU A 70 -7.25 -5.09 1.98
C GLU A 70 -7.68 -6.55 2.03
N PHE A 71 -7.70 -7.11 3.23
CA PHE A 71 -8.36 -8.35 3.56
C PHE A 71 -9.54 -8.06 4.50
N HIS A 72 -10.71 -8.57 4.12
CA HIS A 72 -11.95 -8.47 4.87
C HIS A 72 -12.43 -9.89 5.17
N ASP A 73 -12.04 -10.49 6.30
CA ASP A 73 -12.70 -11.66 6.93
C ASP A 73 -11.85 -12.33 8.03
N ASP A 74 -12.53 -13.10 8.90
CA ASP A 74 -12.00 -13.85 10.06
C ASP A 74 -11.17 -15.10 9.69
N VAL A 75 -10.98 -15.40 8.40
CA VAL A 75 -10.37 -16.66 7.92
C VAL A 75 -8.86 -16.51 7.81
N HIS A 76 -8.21 -16.63 8.97
CA HIS A 76 -6.76 -16.64 9.16
C HIS A 76 -6.06 -15.31 8.82
N ARG A 77 -5.62 -14.61 9.88
CA ARG A 77 -4.75 -13.42 9.83
C ARG A 77 -3.44 -13.71 9.10
N THR A 78 -3.48 -13.63 7.78
CA THR A 78 -2.37 -13.86 6.86
C THR A 78 -2.02 -12.60 6.07
N GLY A 79 -2.84 -11.54 6.21
CA GLY A 79 -2.59 -10.26 5.55
C GLY A 79 -1.30 -9.62 6.03
N GLY A 80 -0.96 -9.75 7.31
CA GLY A 80 0.33 -9.28 7.86
C GLY A 80 1.55 -9.81 7.10
N ASP A 81 1.65 -11.14 6.93
CA ASP A 81 2.76 -11.78 6.22
C ASP A 81 2.79 -11.37 4.74
N PHE A 82 1.60 -11.27 4.12
CA PHE A 82 1.45 -10.79 2.75
C PHE A 82 1.97 -9.35 2.60
N PHE A 83 1.63 -8.46 3.53
CA PHE A 83 2.10 -7.07 3.54
C PHE A 83 3.61 -7.00 3.74
N GLU A 84 4.19 -7.79 4.64
CA GLU A 84 5.63 -7.80 4.89
C GLU A 84 6.41 -8.22 3.63
N MET A 85 5.92 -9.21 2.87
CA MET A 85 6.53 -9.62 1.60
C MET A 85 6.55 -8.48 0.57
N ILE A 86 5.47 -7.71 0.49
CA ILE A 86 5.39 -6.56 -0.41
C ILE A 86 6.39 -5.48 0.01
N LEU A 87 6.39 -5.10 1.29
CA LEU A 87 7.25 -4.03 1.81
C LEU A 87 8.73 -4.34 1.61
N LYS A 88 9.16 -5.59 1.88
CA LYS A 88 10.53 -6.04 1.64
C LYS A 88 10.94 -5.91 0.17
N ARG A 89 10.06 -6.26 -0.78
CA ARG A 89 10.33 -6.15 -2.23
C ARG A 89 10.37 -4.71 -2.72
N LEU A 90 9.63 -3.81 -2.07
CA LEU A 90 9.65 -2.39 -2.35
C LEU A 90 10.76 -1.64 -1.59
N ASN A 91 11.59 -2.33 -0.80
CA ASN A 91 12.60 -1.74 0.08
C ASN A 91 12.01 -0.68 1.03
N VAL A 92 10.83 -0.96 1.59
CA VAL A 92 10.19 -0.12 2.61
C VAL A 92 10.46 -0.74 3.97
N ASP A 93 11.39 -0.13 4.71
CA ASP A 93 11.89 -0.70 5.98
C ASP A 93 10.94 -0.51 7.17
N HIS A 94 10.02 0.45 7.09
CA HIS A 94 9.06 0.74 8.16
C HIS A 94 7.74 1.25 7.60
N CYS A 95 6.65 0.89 8.29
CA CYS A 95 5.37 1.58 8.14
C CYS A 95 5.36 2.85 8.99
N GLU A 96 4.56 3.82 8.56
CA GLU A 96 4.35 5.06 9.28
C GLU A 96 3.23 4.86 10.34
N ASP A 97 3.41 5.45 11.53
CA ASP A 97 2.51 5.25 12.68
C ASP A 97 1.17 6.01 12.58
N ASN A 98 1.08 7.02 11.70
CA ASN A 98 -0.12 7.84 11.57
C ASN A 98 -1.07 7.27 10.51
N ILE A 99 -2.38 7.40 10.70
CA ILE A 99 -3.36 7.03 9.65
C ILE A 99 -3.02 7.79 8.37
N CYS A 100 -3.08 7.12 7.21
CA CYS A 100 -3.02 7.79 5.91
C CYS A 100 -4.17 8.82 5.85
N GLU A 101 -3.89 10.07 6.21
CA GLU A 101 -4.89 11.12 6.17
C GLU A 101 -5.42 11.26 4.73
N PRO A 102 -6.73 11.50 4.56
CA PRO A 102 -7.29 11.76 3.25
C PRO A 102 -6.74 13.10 2.75
N TYR A 103 -5.66 13.05 1.98
CA TYR A 103 -5.18 14.19 1.20
C TYR A 103 -6.12 14.49 0.04
#